data_AF-X6MWX4-F1
#
_entry.id   AF-X6MWX4-F1
#
_cell.length_a   1.000
_cell.length_b   1.000
_cell.length_c   1.000
_cell.angle_alpha   90.00
_cell.angle_beta   90.00
_cell.angle_gamma   90.00
#
_symmetry.space_group_name_H-M   'P 1'
#
loop_
_entity.id
_entity.type
_entity.pdbx_description
1 polymer ?
#
loop_
_entity_poly.entity_id
_entity_poly.type
_entity_poly.pdbx_seq_one_letter_code
_entity_poly.pdbx_strand_id
1 'polypeptide(L)'
;MILLEEMEEGVKDDSMDVAKDAVELICKEHENETRGLIAGERCLEEYLKANENQCPIGNHSNCEFLKTRLARQKVNDLRVICPRQYQAKKDDDDDQSDHNSNTVEDNVGRNKKR
;
A
#
# COMPACT_ATOMS: atom_id res chain seq x y z
N MET A 1 -0.46 10.35 5.53
CA MET A 1 0.62 10.06 4.58
C MET A 1 1.91 10.12 5.40
N ILE A 2 2.32 8.99 5.98
CA ILE A 2 3.59 8.94 6.71
C ILE A 2 4.65 8.84 5.62
N LEU A 3 5.51 9.85 5.58
CA LEU A 3 6.53 10.08 4.57
C LEU A 3 7.50 8.89 4.54
N LEU A 4 7.46 8.16 3.42
CA LEU A 4 8.48 7.19 3.03
C LEU A 4 9.58 7.95 2.28
N GLU A 5 10.39 8.72 3.00
CA GLU A 5 11.63 9.26 2.43
C GLU A 5 12.82 8.78 3.27
N GLU A 6 13.62 7.95 2.59
CA GLU A 6 15.04 7.64 2.79
C GLU A 6 15.46 6.80 4.01
N MET A 7 15.64 5.49 3.77
CA MET A 7 16.53 4.64 4.54
C MET A 7 17.49 3.90 3.59
N GLU A 8 18.62 4.53 3.27
CA GLU A 8 19.79 3.84 2.75
C GLU A 8 20.54 3.13 3.89
N GLU A 9 20.99 1.91 3.56
CA GLU A 9 21.95 1.05 4.24
C GLU A 9 21.55 0.36 5.55
N GLY A 10 21.41 -0.97 5.43
CA GLY A 10 21.32 -1.91 6.54
C GLY A 10 19.92 -2.48 6.67
N VAL A 11 19.76 -3.75 6.28
CA VAL A 11 18.56 -4.53 6.61
C VAL A 11 18.50 -4.64 8.14
N LYS A 12 17.87 -3.66 8.78
CA LYS A 12 17.27 -3.87 10.09
C LYS A 12 15.94 -4.54 9.80
N ASP A 13 15.83 -5.78 10.25
CA ASP A 13 14.58 -6.51 10.40
C ASP A 13 13.69 -5.84 11.48
N ASP A 14 13.63 -4.50 11.49
CA ASP A 14 12.63 -3.73 12.20
C ASP A 14 11.44 -3.72 11.25
N SER A 15 10.66 -4.80 11.28
CA SER A 15 9.47 -4.94 10.46
C SER A 15 8.66 -3.65 10.55
N MET A 16 8.64 -2.90 9.44
CA MET A 16 7.78 -1.73 9.31
C MET A 16 6.36 -2.28 9.20
N ASP A 17 5.79 -2.63 10.35
CA ASP A 17 4.49 -3.27 10.44
C ASP A 17 3.45 -2.26 9.96
N VAL A 18 2.79 -2.57 8.84
CA VAL A 18 1.77 -1.70 8.25
C VAL A 18 0.64 -1.49 9.25
N ALA A 19 0.57 -0.29 9.81
CA ALA A 19 -0.48 0.16 10.73
C ALA A 19 -0.87 -0.88 11.80
N LYS A 20 0.11 -1.60 12.37
CA LYS A 20 -0.17 -2.58 13.42
C LYS A 20 -0.83 -1.94 14.62
N ASP A 21 -1.81 -2.66 15.17
CA ASP A 21 -2.67 -2.18 16.24
C ASP A 21 -3.31 -0.82 15.92
N ALA A 22 -3.67 -0.65 14.64
CA ALA A 22 -4.21 0.57 14.05
C ALA A 22 -5.03 1.46 15.00
N VAL A 23 -4.69 2.73 15.00
CA VAL A 23 -5.35 3.81 15.73
C VAL A 23 -5.73 4.93 14.78
N GLU A 24 -6.72 5.72 15.17
CA GLU A 24 -7.28 6.81 14.37
C GLU A 24 -6.98 8.16 15.02
N LEU A 25 -6.49 9.13 14.26
CA LEU A 25 -6.28 10.50 14.75
C LEU A 25 -7.62 11.22 14.92
N ILE A 26 -7.80 11.91 16.05
CA ILE A 26 -9.09 12.51 16.47
C ILE A 26 -8.97 13.99 16.91
N CYS A 27 -7.99 14.72 16.40
CA CYS A 27 -7.84 16.14 16.69
C CYS A 27 -8.89 17.01 15.97
N LYS A 28 -9.17 18.20 16.53
CA LYS A 28 -10.21 19.13 16.05
C LYS A 28 -10.02 19.53 14.58
N GLU A 29 -8.77 19.65 14.18
CA GLU A 29 -8.36 20.01 12.83
C GLU A 29 -8.75 18.94 11.80
N HIS A 30 -9.01 17.71 12.22
CA HIS A 30 -9.43 16.59 11.39
C HIS A 30 -10.82 16.03 11.75
N GLU A 31 -11.60 16.72 12.59
CA GLU A 31 -12.93 16.25 13.03
C GLU A 31 -13.92 16.09 11.87
N ASN A 32 -13.80 16.95 10.85
CA ASN A 32 -14.68 16.93 9.67
C ASN A 32 -14.12 16.11 8.51
N GLU A 33 -13.03 15.38 8.72
CA GLU A 33 -12.47 14.58 7.64
C GLU A 33 -13.34 13.38 7.31
N THR A 34 -13.64 13.23 6.03
CA THR A 34 -14.51 12.14 5.53
C THR A 34 -13.84 10.77 5.64
N ARG A 35 -12.51 10.75 5.80
CA ARG A 35 -11.70 9.54 5.89
C ARG A 35 -10.94 9.54 7.21
N GLY A 36 -11.02 8.42 7.93
CA GLY A 36 -10.22 8.21 9.14
C GLY A 36 -8.74 8.22 8.82
N LEU A 37 -7.98 9.01 9.58
CA LEU A 37 -6.53 9.08 9.47
C LEU A 37 -5.92 7.99 10.37
N ILE A 38 -5.54 6.88 9.73
CA ILE A 38 -5.08 5.67 10.43
C ILE A 38 -3.55 5.63 10.48
N ALA A 39 -3.01 5.29 11.66
CA ALA A 39 -1.59 5.02 11.89
C ALA A 39 -1.40 3.76 12.75
N GLY A 40 -0.17 3.22 12.79
CA GLY A 40 0.19 2.19 13.74
C GLY A 40 0.36 2.77 15.15
N GLU A 41 -0.14 2.07 16.17
CA GLU A 41 -0.18 2.56 17.55
C GLU A 41 1.20 2.98 18.06
N ARG A 42 2.15 2.04 18.02
CA ARG A 42 3.52 2.28 18.50
C ARG A 42 4.19 3.44 17.76
N CYS A 43 4.11 3.45 16.44
CA CYS A 43 4.74 4.47 15.61
C CYS A 43 4.18 5.87 15.92
N LEU A 44 2.86 5.96 16.09
CA LEU A 44 2.22 7.24 16.43
C LEU A 44 2.56 7.68 17.86
N GLU A 45 2.57 6.78 18.83
CA GLU A 45 2.96 7.11 20.20
C GLU A 45 4.41 7.61 20.30
N GLU A 46 5.34 6.94 19.61
CA GLU A 46 6.74 7.36 19.56
C GLU A 46 6.90 8.72 18.89
N TYR A 47 6.20 8.94 17.77
CA TYR A 47 6.19 10.22 17.09
C TYR A 47 5.69 11.36 17.99
N LEU A 48 4.52 11.19 18.63
CA LEU A 48 3.94 12.23 19.47
C LEU A 48 4.83 12.55 20.68
N LYS A 49 5.47 11.54 21.28
CA LYS A 49 6.45 11.73 22.37
C LYS A 49 7.67 12.52 21.92
N ALA A 50 8.18 12.25 20.72
CA ALA A 50 9.36 12.92 20.19
C ALA A 50 9.08 14.35 19.69
N ASN A 51 7.83 14.66 19.33
CA ASN A 51 7.44 15.91 18.66
C ASN A 51 6.43 16.71 19.49
N GLU A 52 6.48 16.65 20.82
CA GLU A 52 5.65 17.47 21.72
C GLU A 52 4.13 17.41 21.41
N ASN A 53 3.64 16.23 21.03
CA ASN A 53 2.26 15.99 20.60
C ASN A 53 1.80 16.81 19.38
N GLN A 54 2.74 17.25 18.53
CA GLN A 54 2.42 17.85 17.24
C GLN A 54 1.81 16.81 16.30
N CYS A 55 0.86 17.23 15.48
CA CYS A 55 0.23 16.35 14.51
C CYS A 55 1.17 15.99 13.35
N PRO A 56 1.27 14.72 12.95
CA PRO A 56 2.11 14.29 11.82
C PRO A 56 1.62 14.77 10.44
N ILE A 57 0.42 15.35 10.34
CA ILE A 57 -0.20 15.74 9.06
C ILE A 57 -0.45 17.25 8.96
N GLY A 58 -0.73 17.92 10.09
CA GLY A 58 -1.16 19.32 10.10
C GLY A 58 -0.33 20.29 10.93
N ASN A 59 0.78 19.85 11.55
CA ASN A 59 1.66 20.66 12.40
C ASN A 59 0.93 21.56 13.43
N HIS A 60 -0.20 21.08 13.96
CA HIS A 60 -0.93 21.69 15.06
C HIS A 60 -0.65 20.90 16.36
N SER A 61 -0.82 21.54 17.50
CA SER A 61 -0.59 20.93 18.81
C SER A 61 -1.77 20.07 19.27
N ASN A 62 -1.57 19.32 20.36
CA ASN A 62 -2.59 18.49 21.02
C ASN A 62 -3.24 17.45 20.11
N CYS A 63 -2.41 16.76 19.32
CA CYS A 63 -2.89 15.67 18.50
C CYS A 63 -3.12 14.41 19.38
N GLU A 64 -4.33 13.87 19.30
CA GLU A 64 -4.74 12.68 20.04
C GLU A 64 -5.18 11.57 19.09
N PHE A 65 -5.22 10.34 19.59
CA PHE A 65 -5.66 9.18 18.84
C PHE A 65 -6.59 8.27 19.63
N LEU A 66 -7.45 7.56 18.90
CA LEU A 66 -8.39 6.59 19.43
C LEU A 66 -8.03 5.18 18.95
N LYS A 67 -8.13 4.21 19.86
CA LYS A 67 -8.00 2.78 19.55
C LYS A 67 -9.33 2.25 19.00
N THR A 68 -9.53 2.36 17.70
CA THR A 68 -10.79 1.94 17.06
C THR A 68 -10.71 0.49 16.55
N ARG A 69 -11.63 -0.38 16.99
CA ARG A 69 -11.71 -1.78 16.52
C ARG A 69 -11.90 -1.87 15.00
N LEU A 70 -12.68 -0.96 14.43
CA LEU A 70 -12.94 -0.91 12.99
C LEU A 70 -11.66 -0.68 12.19
N ALA A 71 -10.81 0.27 12.60
CA ALA A 71 -9.53 0.54 11.95
C ALA A 71 -8.63 -0.71 11.94
N ARG A 72 -8.53 -1.40 13.09
CA ARG A 72 -7.77 -2.65 13.22
C ARG A 72 -8.30 -3.76 12.32
N GLN A 73 -9.61 -3.94 12.29
CA GLN A 73 -10.24 -4.92 11.40
C GLN A 73 -9.94 -4.61 9.93
N LYS A 74 -10.08 -3.35 9.51
CA LYS A 74 -9.79 -2.95 8.14
C LYS A 74 -8.34 -3.16 7.74
N VAL A 75 -7.39 -2.89 8.64
CA VAL A 75 -5.97 -3.17 8.39
C VAL A 75 -5.70 -4.69 8.31
N ASN A 76 -6.29 -5.48 9.21
CA ASN A 76 -6.14 -6.95 9.20
C ASN A 76 -6.75 -7.61 7.96
N ASP A 77 -7.78 -7.01 7.37
CA ASP A 77 -8.42 -7.50 6.14
C ASP A 77 -7.60 -7.19 4.87
N LEU A 78 -6.51 -6.41 4.97
CA LEU A 78 -5.67 -6.09 3.82
C LEU A 78 -4.95 -7.34 3.30
N ARG A 79 -5.12 -7.60 2.01
CA ARG A 79 -4.31 -8.60 1.31
C ARG A 79 -2.98 -7.96 0.93
N VAL A 80 -1.91 -8.42 1.56
CA VAL A 80 -0.55 -8.01 1.23
C VAL A 80 0.10 -9.02 0.29
N ILE A 81 0.86 -8.51 -0.67
CA ILE A 81 1.74 -9.33 -1.52
C ILE A 81 3.18 -9.05 -1.10
N CYS A 82 4.02 -10.08 -1.11
CA CYS A 82 5.45 -9.89 -0.87
C CYS A 82 6.02 -8.96 -1.96
N PRO A 83 6.83 -7.93 -1.62
CA PRO A 83 7.42 -7.04 -2.62
C PRO A 83 8.15 -7.77 -3.75
N ARG A 84 8.87 -8.86 -3.45
CA ARG A 84 9.53 -9.70 -4.47
C ARG A 84 8.53 -10.39 -5.40
N GLN A 85 7.39 -10.83 -4.86
CA GLN A 85 6.31 -11.42 -5.67
C GLN A 85 5.60 -10.38 -6.51
N TYR A 86 5.48 -9.14 -6.01
CA TYR A 86 4.93 -8.04 -6.78
C TYR A 86 5.83 -7.64 -7.95
N GLN A 87 7.15 -7.57 -7.72
CA GLN A 87 8.15 -7.30 -8.76
C GLN A 87 8.12 -8.37 -9.85
N ALA A 88 8.20 -9.66 -9.47
CA ALA A 88 8.19 -10.76 -10.44
C ALA A 88 6.94 -10.75 -11.34
N LYS A 89 5.76 -10.45 -10.80
CA LYS A 89 4.53 -10.35 -11.60
C LYS A 89 4.52 -9.16 -12.55
N LYS A 90 5.16 -8.05 -12.17
CA LYS A 90 5.25 -6.86 -13.02
C LYS A 90 6.11 -7.14 -14.25
N ASP A 91 7.18 -7.89 -14.10
CA ASP A 91 8.07 -8.26 -15.21
C ASP A 91 7.40 -9.23 -16.20
N ASP A 92 6.44 -10.05 -15.74
CA ASP A 92 5.65 -10.95 -16.60
C ASP A 92 4.61 -10.22 -17.47
N ASP A 93 4.07 -9.08 -17.00
CA ASP A 93 3.05 -8.30 -17.71
C ASP A 93 3.65 -7.43 -18.85
N ASP A 94 4.95 -7.10 -18.79
CA ASP A 94 5.63 -6.26 -19.78
C ASP A 94 6.08 -7.04 -21.05
N ASP A 95 6.02 -8.37 -21.06
CA ASP A 95 6.50 -9.24 -22.17
C ASP A 95 5.38 -9.67 -23.17
N GLN A 96 4.18 -9.06 -23.09
CA GLN A 96 3.05 -9.35 -24.00
C GLN A 96 2.64 -8.21 -24.93
N SER A 97 3.56 -7.31 -25.31
CA SER A 97 3.25 -6.24 -26.28
C SER A 97 3.78 -6.44 -27.71
N ASP A 98 4.60 -7.46 -27.99
CA ASP A 98 5.09 -7.67 -29.35
C ASP A 98 5.05 -9.15 -29.74
N HIS A 99 3.95 -9.61 -30.34
CA HIS A 99 3.95 -10.60 -31.44
C HIS A 99 2.61 -10.53 -32.20
N ASN A 100 2.39 -9.40 -32.88
CA ASN A 100 1.48 -9.37 -34.02
C ASN A 100 2.24 -9.95 -35.23
N SER A 101 1.91 -11.17 -35.64
CA SER A 101 2.31 -11.71 -36.94
C SER A 101 1.15 -12.46 -37.56
N ASN A 102 0.60 -11.82 -38.59
CA ASN A 102 -0.45 -12.28 -39.47
C ASN A 102 -0.29 -13.75 -39.88
N THR A 103 -1.30 -14.58 -39.66
CA THR A 103 -1.54 -15.74 -40.51
C THR A 103 -2.83 -15.48 -41.28
N VAL A 104 -2.64 -15.10 -42.54
CA VAL A 104 -3.69 -14.96 -43.55
C VAL A 104 -4.37 -16.33 -43.69
N GLU A 105 -5.70 -16.34 -43.54
CA GLU A 105 -6.53 -17.45 -43.93
C GLU A 105 -6.45 -17.62 -45.45
N ASP A 106 -6.04 -18.79 -45.93
CA ASP A 106 -6.43 -19.28 -47.25
C ASP A 106 -6.08 -20.76 -47.34
N ASN A 107 -7.10 -21.64 -47.38
CA ASN A 107 -7.06 -22.87 -48.16
C ASN A 107 -8.48 -23.41 -48.37
N VAL A 108 -9.12 -22.86 -49.39
CA VAL A 108 -10.29 -23.43 -50.08
C VAL A 108 -9.89 -24.77 -50.71
N GLY A 109 -10.61 -25.84 -50.38
CA GLY A 109 -10.34 -27.19 -50.87
C GLY A 109 -10.63 -27.42 -52.36
N ARG A 110 -9.96 -28.44 -52.95
CA ARG A 110 -10.51 -29.32 -54.02
C ARG A 110 -9.60 -30.50 -54.38
N ASN A 111 -10.17 -31.70 -54.24
CA ASN A 111 -9.92 -33.01 -54.87
C ASN A 111 -8.84 -33.18 -55.97
N LYS A 112 -8.14 -34.34 -55.92
CA LYS A 112 -7.94 -35.19 -57.12
C LYS A 112 -7.69 -36.67 -56.80
N LYS A 113 -8.51 -37.52 -57.44
CA LYS A 113 -8.46 -38.98 -57.61
C LYS A 113 -7.06 -39.53 -57.90
N ARG A 114 -6.75 -40.73 -57.37
CA ARG A 114 -6.25 -41.88 -58.15
C ARG A 114 -6.80 -43.17 -57.55
#